data_AF-A0A5A7NQU2-F1
#
_entry.id   AF-A0A5A7NQU2-F1
#
_cell.length_a   1.000
_cell.length_b   1.000
_cell.length_c   1.000
_cell.angle_alpha   90.00
_cell.angle_beta   90.00
_cell.angle_gamma   90.00
#
_symmetry.space_group_name_H-M   'P 1'
#
loop_
_entity.id
_entity.type
_entity.pdbx_description
1 polymer ?
#
loop_
_entity_poly.entity_id
_entity_poly.type
_entity_poly.pdbx_seq_one_letter_code
_entity_poly.pdbx_strand_id
1 'polypeptide(L)'
;MQYLPALLATVTVTVLLLALMGLGWRNRLRRQAGVASPPEVPATLGAPLAVADGQYICTTTAGDWLDRIATHSLGLRTGAVLEIVEQGAVLRRSGAPDLFIPAADLTGVRLESGMAGKFVEKDGLLVIGWRLGGQGVDTGFRPRRHGDRPALVAALNRILPAPSGTTNHPADHTAAKKENQ
;
A
#
# COMPACT_ATOMS: atom_id res chain seq x y z
N MET A 1 -12.08 48.89 -23.69
CA MET A 1 -12.76 47.57 -23.82
C MET A 1 -11.87 46.45 -24.37
N GLN A 2 -10.66 46.71 -24.89
CA GLN A 2 -9.79 45.69 -25.51
C GLN A 2 -9.31 44.55 -24.58
N TYR A 3 -9.27 44.77 -23.27
CA TYR A 3 -8.82 43.77 -22.29
C TYR A 3 -9.96 42.94 -21.71
N LEU A 4 -11.22 43.32 -21.95
CA LEU A 4 -12.39 42.60 -21.46
C LEU A 4 -12.42 41.12 -21.91
N PRO A 5 -12.18 40.77 -23.19
CA PRO A 5 -12.14 39.37 -23.61
C PRO A 5 -10.96 38.60 -22.98
N ALA A 6 -9.79 39.24 -22.84
CA ALA A 6 -8.62 38.62 -22.23
C ALA A 6 -8.80 38.37 -20.72
N LEU A 7 -9.46 39.29 -20.01
CA LEU A 7 -9.79 39.15 -18.60
C LEU A 7 -10.82 38.02 -18.40
N LEU A 8 -11.88 37.97 -19.22
CA LEU A 8 -12.87 36.90 -19.17
C LEU A 8 -12.26 35.52 -19.48
N ALA A 9 -11.37 35.45 -20.47
CA ALA A 9 -10.66 34.21 -20.80
C ALA A 9 -9.79 33.73 -19.63
N THR A 10 -9.01 34.63 -19.02
CA THR A 10 -8.18 34.31 -17.86
C THR A 10 -9.02 33.80 -16.70
N VAL A 11 -10.07 34.52 -16.32
CA VAL A 11 -10.97 34.12 -15.23
C VAL A 11 -11.61 32.76 -15.51
N THR A 12 -12.07 32.53 -16.74
CA THR A 12 -12.68 31.26 -17.14
C THR A 12 -11.70 30.10 -17.01
N VAL A 13 -10.46 30.27 -17.51
CA VAL A 13 -9.41 29.25 -17.38
C VAL A 13 -9.06 29.01 -15.92
N THR A 14 -8.92 30.05 -15.11
CA THR A 14 -8.64 29.91 -13.67
C THR A 14 -9.75 29.14 -12.96
N VAL A 15 -11.02 29.49 -13.18
CA VAL A 15 -12.15 28.79 -12.57
C VAL A 15 -12.21 27.34 -13.04
N LEU A 16 -11.93 27.07 -14.32
CA LEU A 16 -11.90 25.72 -14.87
C LEU A 16 -10.77 24.87 -14.24
N LEU A 17 -9.57 25.43 -14.07
CA LEU A 17 -8.47 24.77 -13.38
C LEU A 17 -8.82 24.48 -11.91
N LEU A 18 -9.40 25.44 -11.19
CA LEU A 18 -9.85 25.25 -9.81
C LEU A 18 -10.94 24.17 -9.71
N ALA A 19 -11.87 24.13 -10.66
CA ALA A 19 -12.90 23.10 -10.73
C ALA A 19 -12.28 21.71 -10.94
N LEU A 20 -11.33 21.56 -11.87
CA LEU A 20 -10.63 20.29 -12.11
C LEU A 20 -9.84 19.83 -10.88
N MET A 21 -9.15 20.76 -10.19
CA MET A 21 -8.48 20.47 -8.91
C MET A 21 -9.47 20.02 -7.84
N GLY A 22 -10.61 20.71 -7.72
CA GLY A 22 -11.68 20.35 -6.80
C GLY A 22 -12.30 18.98 -7.10
N LEU A 23 -12.51 18.65 -8.38
CA LEU A 23 -12.97 17.33 -8.81
C LEU A 23 -11.95 16.24 -8.47
N GLY A 24 -10.66 16.49 -8.73
CA GLY A 24 -9.57 15.58 -8.36
C GLY A 24 -9.54 15.31 -6.86
N TRP A 25 -9.65 16.37 -6.05
CA TRP A 25 -9.70 16.27 -4.59
C TRP A 25 -10.93 15.51 -4.09
N ARG A 26 -12.13 15.81 -4.62
CA ARG A 26 -13.37 15.07 -4.27
C ARG A 26 -13.28 13.61 -4.67
N ASN A 27 -12.70 13.31 -5.83
CA ASN A 27 -12.52 11.93 -6.26
C ASN A 27 -11.57 11.17 -5.33
N ARG A 28 -10.50 11.83 -4.87
CA ARG A 28 -9.56 11.29 -3.88
C ARG A 28 -10.23 11.04 -2.53
N LEU A 29 -10.99 12.00 -2.00
CA LEU A 29 -11.77 11.83 -0.77
C LEU A 29 -12.75 10.66 -0.87
N ARG A 30 -13.48 10.53 -1.99
CA ARG A 30 -14.40 9.41 -2.21
C ARG A 30 -13.69 8.05 -2.21
N ARG A 31 -12.49 7.97 -2.79
CA ARG A 31 -11.68 6.73 -2.79
C ARG A 31 -11.27 6.33 -1.37
N GLN A 32 -10.94 7.30 -0.51
CA GLN A 32 -10.58 7.04 0.90
C GLN A 32 -11.78 6.86 1.83
N ALA A 33 -12.95 7.39 1.49
CA ALA A 33 -14.17 7.27 2.30
C ALA A 33 -14.65 5.82 2.45
N GLY A 34 -14.31 4.95 1.50
CA GLY A 34 -14.63 3.52 1.53
C GLY A 34 -13.54 2.63 2.13
N VAL A 35 -12.45 3.19 2.68
CA VAL A 35 -11.39 2.38 3.28
C VAL A 35 -11.92 1.70 4.53
N ALA A 36 -11.99 0.37 4.48
CA ALA A 36 -12.44 -0.45 5.59
C ALA A 36 -11.54 -0.26 6.83
N SER A 37 -12.11 -0.52 8.01
CA SER A 37 -11.29 -0.56 9.22
C SER A 37 -10.34 -1.76 9.17
N PRO A 38 -9.10 -1.62 9.66
CA PRO A 38 -8.20 -2.75 9.80
C PRO A 38 -8.84 -3.88 10.63
N PRO A 39 -8.58 -5.15 10.29
CA PRO A 39 -9.04 -6.27 11.10
C PRO A 39 -8.51 -6.17 12.55
N GLU A 40 -9.33 -6.60 13.51
CA GLU A 40 -8.88 -6.68 14.90
C GLU A 40 -7.76 -7.72 15.04
N VAL A 41 -6.82 -7.45 15.95
CA VAL A 41 -5.76 -8.39 16.29
C VAL A 41 -6.39 -9.60 17.00
N PRO A 42 -6.20 -10.84 16.50
CA PRO A 42 -6.71 -12.03 17.17
C PRO A 42 -6.19 -12.12 18.62
N ALA A 43 -7.07 -12.54 19.54
CA ALA A 43 -6.72 -12.68 20.97
C ALA A 43 -5.61 -13.72 21.23
N THR A 44 -5.42 -14.66 20.30
CA THR A 44 -4.38 -15.68 20.37
C THR A 44 -3.58 -15.66 19.08
N LEU A 45 -2.31 -15.29 19.17
CA LEU A 45 -1.36 -15.33 18.08
C LEU A 45 -0.40 -16.51 18.30
N GLY A 46 0.07 -17.12 17.22
CA GLY A 46 1.10 -18.15 17.30
C GLY A 46 2.45 -17.59 17.75
N ALA A 47 3.44 -18.47 17.88
CA ALA A 47 4.82 -18.05 18.11
C ALA A 47 5.31 -17.18 16.94
N PRO A 48 6.00 -16.06 17.22
CA PRO A 48 6.51 -15.20 16.16
C PRO A 48 7.64 -15.89 15.38
N LEU A 49 7.52 -15.87 14.06
CA LEU A 49 8.55 -16.30 13.11
C LEU A 49 9.70 -15.28 13.04
N ALA A 50 9.37 -14.00 13.17
CA ALA A 50 10.34 -12.91 13.26
C ALA A 50 9.73 -11.73 14.02
N VAL A 51 10.58 -11.00 14.74
CA VAL A 51 10.21 -9.78 15.47
C VAL A 51 11.28 -8.72 15.25
N ALA A 52 10.86 -7.48 14.99
CA ALA A 52 11.79 -6.36 14.90
C ALA A 52 11.18 -5.06 15.40
N ASP A 53 11.95 -4.32 16.19
CA ASP A 53 11.64 -2.94 16.55
C ASP A 53 11.95 -1.99 15.39
N GLY A 54 11.12 -0.96 15.21
CA GLY A 54 11.31 0.00 14.16
C GLY A 54 10.34 1.16 14.19
N GLN A 55 10.05 1.67 13.01
CA GLN A 55 9.10 2.75 12.80
C GLN A 55 8.09 2.37 11.74
N TYR A 56 6.83 2.49 12.09
CA TYR A 56 5.73 2.55 11.15
C TYR A 56 5.76 3.91 10.45
N ILE A 57 5.78 3.92 9.11
CA ILE A 57 5.86 5.15 8.32
C ILE A 57 4.46 5.65 7.97
N CYS A 58 3.73 4.86 7.18
CA CYS A 58 2.34 5.10 6.80
C CYS A 58 1.81 3.90 6.00
N THR A 59 0.49 3.85 5.82
CA THR A 59 -0.13 3.06 4.76
C THR A 59 -0.60 3.98 3.64
N THR A 60 -0.34 3.57 2.40
CA THR A 60 -0.77 4.26 1.18
C THR A 60 -1.65 3.35 0.33
N THR A 61 -2.36 3.93 -0.64
CA THR A 61 -2.98 3.15 -1.71
C THR A 61 -1.89 2.39 -2.49
N ALA A 62 -2.14 1.13 -2.85
CA ALA A 62 -1.15 0.31 -3.56
C ALA A 62 -0.73 0.98 -4.88
N GLY A 63 0.59 1.10 -5.08
CA GLY A 63 1.17 1.74 -6.28
C GLY A 63 1.08 3.27 -6.32
N ASP A 64 0.29 3.91 -5.45
CA ASP A 64 0.27 5.36 -5.26
C ASP A 64 0.87 5.72 -3.91
N TRP A 65 2.21 5.73 -3.87
CA TRP A 65 3.00 6.05 -2.69
C TRP A 65 2.75 7.46 -2.11
N LEU A 66 2.15 8.40 -2.85
CA LEU A 66 1.80 9.73 -2.35
C LEU A 66 0.41 9.77 -1.71
N ASP A 67 -0.47 8.83 -2.07
CA ASP A 67 -1.82 8.74 -1.52
C ASP A 67 -1.84 8.07 -0.15
N ARG A 68 -1.42 8.83 0.87
CA ARG A 68 -1.53 8.41 2.28
C ARG A 68 -2.99 8.24 2.69
N ILE A 69 -3.29 7.11 3.30
CA ILE A 69 -4.59 6.83 3.89
C ILE A 69 -4.69 7.60 5.21
N ALA A 70 -5.59 8.59 5.27
CA ALA A 70 -5.75 9.43 6.45
C ALA A 70 -6.70 8.85 7.51
N THR A 71 -7.43 7.79 7.18
CA THR A 71 -8.40 7.13 8.07
C THR A 71 -7.74 6.08 8.96
N HIS A 72 -8.41 5.69 10.06
CA HIS A 72 -8.01 4.60 10.96
C HIS A 72 -6.58 4.70 11.51
N SER A 73 -6.06 5.93 11.66
CA SER A 73 -4.68 6.20 12.11
C SER A 73 -3.60 5.61 11.20
N LEU A 74 -3.93 5.25 9.95
CA LEU A 74 -2.99 4.63 9.01
C LEU A 74 -1.98 5.63 8.42
N GLY A 75 -2.26 6.94 8.51
CA GLY A 75 -1.34 7.98 8.06
C GLY A 75 -0.31 8.43 9.10
N LEU A 76 -0.44 7.98 10.36
CA LEU A 76 0.36 8.49 11.48
C LEU A 76 1.68 7.74 11.60
N ARG A 77 2.79 8.45 11.37
CA ARG A 77 4.13 7.90 11.59
C ARG A 77 4.40 7.74 13.08
N THR A 78 4.79 6.54 13.50
CA THR A 78 5.09 6.26 14.91
C THR A 78 6.11 5.13 15.07
N GLY A 79 6.70 5.01 16.26
CA GLY A 79 7.47 3.82 16.64
C GLY A 79 6.58 2.59 16.67
N ALA A 80 7.07 1.47 16.17
CA ALA A 80 6.31 0.24 16.15
C ALA A 80 7.21 -1.00 16.26
N VAL A 81 6.64 -2.09 16.76
CA VAL A 81 7.23 -3.43 16.71
C VAL A 81 6.49 -4.23 15.66
N LEU A 82 7.21 -4.80 14.70
CA LEU A 82 6.66 -5.71 13.71
C LEU A 82 6.86 -7.15 14.18
N GLU A 83 5.77 -7.85 14.43
CA GLU A 83 5.72 -9.28 14.76
C GLU A 83 5.12 -10.03 13.57
N ILE A 84 5.82 -11.03 13.06
CA ILE A 84 5.33 -11.89 11.98
C ILE A 84 5.01 -13.25 12.58
N VAL A 85 3.77 -13.70 12.42
CA VAL A 85 3.26 -15.00 12.87
C VAL A 85 2.67 -15.75 11.67
N GLU A 86 2.41 -17.05 11.81
CA GLU A 86 1.80 -17.87 10.74
C GLU A 86 0.42 -17.31 10.30
N GLN A 87 -0.31 -16.63 11.19
CA GLN A 87 -1.61 -16.02 10.87
C GLN A 87 -1.50 -14.69 10.11
N GLY A 88 -0.34 -14.02 10.10
CA GLY A 88 -0.19 -12.68 9.53
C GLY A 88 0.91 -11.84 10.18
N ALA A 89 0.94 -10.55 9.84
CA ALA A 89 1.84 -9.58 10.43
C ALA A 89 1.09 -8.63 11.36
N VAL A 90 1.63 -8.41 12.56
CA VAL A 90 1.10 -7.48 13.55
C VAL A 90 2.09 -6.33 13.73
N LEU A 91 1.63 -5.11 13.55
CA LEU A 91 2.39 -3.91 13.90
C LEU A 91 1.82 -3.34 15.20
N ARG A 92 2.58 -3.50 16.28
CA ARG A 92 2.27 -2.88 17.57
C ARG A 92 2.74 -1.45 17.56
N ARG A 93 1.82 -0.50 17.44
CA ARG A 93 2.14 0.92 17.20
C ARG A 93 2.08 1.71 18.51
N SER A 94 3.07 2.57 18.74
CA SER A 94 3.06 3.48 19.89
C SER A 94 2.11 4.65 19.62
N GLY A 95 1.14 4.90 20.50
CA GLY A 95 0.22 6.04 20.35
C GLY A 95 -0.78 5.93 19.19
N ALA A 96 -0.93 4.74 18.59
CA ALA A 96 -1.96 4.42 17.60
C ALA A 96 -2.41 2.96 17.81
N PRO A 97 -3.63 2.56 17.40
CA PRO A 97 -4.08 1.17 17.53
C PRO A 97 -3.15 0.19 16.81
N ASP A 98 -3.06 -1.04 17.32
CA ASP A 98 -2.32 -2.11 16.63
C ASP A 98 -2.91 -2.35 15.24
N LEU A 99 -2.04 -2.68 14.29
CA LEU A 99 -2.43 -2.97 12.91
C LEU A 99 -2.16 -4.44 12.63
N PHE A 100 -3.21 -5.22 12.39
CA PHE A 100 -3.10 -6.60 11.94
C PHE A 100 -3.27 -6.69 10.43
N ILE A 101 -2.35 -7.41 9.79
CA ILE A 101 -2.35 -7.74 8.37
C ILE A 101 -2.48 -9.27 8.26
N PRO A 102 -3.67 -9.81 7.96
CA PRO A 102 -3.86 -11.25 7.81
C PRO A 102 -2.99 -11.83 6.70
N ALA A 103 -2.46 -13.04 6.90
CA ALA A 103 -1.68 -13.73 5.87
C ALA A 103 -2.46 -13.90 4.56
N ALA A 104 -3.77 -14.17 4.64
CA ALA A 104 -4.65 -14.31 3.48
C ALA A 104 -4.79 -13.03 2.64
N ASP A 105 -4.60 -11.86 3.25
CA ASP A 105 -4.72 -10.56 2.58
C ASP A 105 -3.38 -10.03 2.05
N LEU A 106 -2.25 -10.68 2.38
CA LEU A 106 -0.95 -10.29 1.87
C LEU A 106 -0.86 -10.50 0.36
N THR A 107 -0.33 -9.51 -0.35
CA THR A 107 -0.13 -9.57 -1.81
C THR A 107 1.33 -9.53 -2.21
N GLY A 108 2.22 -9.08 -1.33
CA GLY A 108 3.65 -9.07 -1.59
C GLY A 108 4.45 -8.33 -0.53
N VAL A 109 5.76 -8.56 -0.55
CA VAL A 109 6.73 -7.82 0.27
C VAL A 109 7.85 -7.33 -0.64
N ARG A 110 8.28 -6.09 -0.42
CA ARG A 110 9.40 -5.49 -1.16
C ARG A 110 10.22 -4.59 -0.26
N LEU A 111 11.48 -4.42 -0.62
CA LEU A 111 12.33 -3.40 -0.02
C LEU A 111 12.35 -2.19 -0.94
N GLU A 112 12.20 -1.01 -0.36
CA GLU A 112 12.19 0.26 -1.06
C GLU A 112 13.17 1.22 -0.41
N SER A 113 13.65 2.16 -1.21
CA SER A 113 14.51 3.25 -0.73
C SER A 113 13.70 4.47 -0.30
N GLY A 114 12.37 4.41 -0.31
CA GLY A 114 11.51 5.52 0.12
C GLY A 114 10.01 5.24 0.00
N MET A 115 9.21 6.05 0.69
CA MET A 115 7.75 6.04 0.59
C MET A 115 7.17 7.41 0.95
N ALA A 116 6.08 7.80 0.28
CA ALA A 116 5.34 9.03 0.50
C ALA A 116 6.21 10.29 0.61
N GLY A 117 7.07 10.50 -0.39
CA GLY A 117 7.94 11.67 -0.51
C GLY A 117 9.13 11.68 0.45
N LYS A 118 9.39 10.59 1.18
CA LYS A 118 10.57 10.45 2.05
C LYS A 118 11.50 9.37 1.52
N PHE A 119 12.70 9.79 1.13
CA PHE A 119 13.79 8.87 0.80
C PHE A 119 14.55 8.48 2.06
N VAL A 120 14.88 7.20 2.15
CA VAL A 120 15.74 6.60 3.16
C VAL A 120 16.97 6.01 2.47
N GLU A 121 17.88 5.45 3.25
CA GLU A 121 18.98 4.64 2.71
C GLU A 121 18.45 3.53 1.80
N LYS A 122 19.28 3.11 0.84
CA LYS A 122 18.93 2.07 -0.14
C LYS A 122 18.39 0.83 0.58
N ASP A 123 17.21 0.37 0.13
CA ASP A 123 16.51 -0.80 0.67
C ASP A 123 16.23 -0.72 2.19
N GLY A 124 16.12 0.50 2.71
CA GLY A 124 15.94 0.78 4.13
C GLY A 124 14.50 0.62 4.62
N LEU A 125 13.53 0.57 3.71
CA LEU A 125 12.11 0.48 4.02
C LEU A 125 11.54 -0.87 3.58
N LEU A 126 10.90 -1.57 4.51
CA LEU A 126 10.08 -2.73 4.22
C LEU A 126 8.69 -2.25 3.84
N VAL A 127 8.22 -2.61 2.65
CA VAL A 127 6.86 -2.33 2.19
C VAL A 127 6.09 -3.64 2.08
N ILE A 128 5.01 -3.71 2.85
CA ILE A 128 4.09 -4.84 2.90
C ILE A 128 2.86 -4.46 2.09
N GLY A 129 2.67 -5.08 0.94
CA GLY A 129 1.46 -4.94 0.12
C GLY A 129 0.39 -5.92 0.60
N TRP A 130 -0.84 -5.43 0.79
CA TRP A 130 -1.96 -6.24 1.26
C TRP A 130 -3.32 -5.66 0.86
N ARG A 131 -4.39 -6.41 1.11
CA ARG A 131 -5.77 -6.00 0.82
C ARG A 131 -6.48 -5.58 2.11
N LEU A 132 -6.93 -4.33 2.16
CA LEU A 132 -7.75 -3.80 3.25
C LEU A 132 -9.19 -3.62 2.74
N GLY A 133 -10.11 -4.48 3.19
CA GLY A 133 -11.51 -4.45 2.74
C GLY A 133 -11.69 -4.57 1.22
N GLY A 134 -10.78 -5.28 0.56
CA GLY A 134 -10.77 -5.43 -0.91
C GLY A 134 -10.02 -4.33 -1.68
N GLN A 135 -9.51 -3.30 -1.02
CA GLN A 135 -8.63 -2.31 -1.64
C GLN A 135 -7.17 -2.69 -1.44
N GLY A 136 -6.35 -2.59 -2.49
CA GLY A 136 -4.90 -2.80 -2.38
C GLY A 136 -4.25 -1.62 -1.66
N VAL A 137 -3.46 -1.92 -0.63
CA VAL A 137 -2.74 -0.93 0.18
C VAL A 137 -1.30 -1.36 0.43
N ASP A 138 -0.42 -0.40 0.61
CA ASP A 138 1.00 -0.60 0.89
C ASP A 138 1.34 -0.03 2.28
N THR A 139 1.85 -0.85 3.18
CA THR A 139 2.26 -0.43 4.53
C THR A 139 3.77 -0.40 4.66
N GLY A 140 4.31 0.78 4.97
CA GLY A 140 5.75 0.99 5.15
C GLY A 140 6.20 0.82 6.60
N PHE A 141 7.21 -0.03 6.81
CA PHE A 141 7.89 -0.23 8.07
C PHE A 141 9.41 -0.10 7.90
N ARG A 142 10.07 0.66 8.77
CA ARG A 142 11.53 0.79 8.80
C ARG A 142 12.07 0.09 10.04
N PRO A 143 12.71 -1.08 9.91
CA PRO A 143 13.41 -1.72 11.02
C PRO A 143 14.51 -0.81 11.58
N ARG A 144 14.68 -0.82 12.90
CA ARG A 144 15.72 -0.05 13.59
C ARG A 144 17.11 -0.59 13.27
N ARG A 145 17.25 -1.92 13.19
CA ARG A 145 18.52 -2.59 12.87
C ARG A 145 18.46 -3.10 11.43
N HIS A 146 19.55 -2.89 10.69
CA HIS A 146 19.64 -3.31 9.29
C HIS A 146 19.62 -4.84 9.14
N GLY A 147 20.21 -5.56 10.11
CA GLY A 147 20.29 -7.01 10.12
C GLY A 147 18.95 -7.73 10.28
N ASP A 148 17.89 -7.05 10.71
CA ASP A 148 16.57 -7.67 10.91
C ASP A 148 15.81 -7.84 9.58
N ARG A 149 16.18 -7.07 8.53
CA ARG A 149 15.46 -7.06 7.24
C ARG A 149 15.38 -8.41 6.55
N PRO A 150 16.49 -9.18 6.40
CA PRO A 150 16.42 -10.47 5.71
C PRO A 150 15.49 -11.45 6.43
N ALA A 151 15.49 -11.45 7.77
CA ALA A 151 14.60 -12.29 8.57
C ALA A 151 13.13 -11.88 8.41
N LEU A 152 12.81 -10.58 8.42
CA LEU A 152 11.46 -10.08 8.20
C LEU A 152 10.95 -10.42 6.79
N VAL A 153 11.77 -10.21 5.76
CA VAL A 153 11.41 -10.52 4.37
C VAL A 153 11.20 -12.02 4.18
N ALA A 154 12.09 -12.86 4.74
CA ALA A 154 11.94 -14.30 4.69
C ALA A 154 10.66 -14.79 5.40
N ALA A 155 10.38 -14.27 6.59
CA ALA A 155 9.17 -14.61 7.34
C ALA A 155 7.89 -14.16 6.63
N LEU A 156 7.85 -12.94 6.06
CA LEU A 156 6.72 -12.48 5.24
C LEU A 156 6.53 -13.32 3.98
N ASN A 157 7.61 -13.65 3.27
CA ASN A 157 7.55 -14.50 2.09
C ASN A 157 7.05 -15.91 2.40
N ARG A 158 7.33 -16.42 3.61
CA ARG A 158 6.84 -17.72 4.06
C ARG A 158 5.33 -17.75 4.29
N ILE A 159 4.76 -16.65 4.78
CA ILE A 159 3.31 -16.54 5.06
C ILE A 159 2.53 -15.92 3.90
N LEU A 160 3.21 -15.54 2.80
CA LEU A 160 2.51 -15.09 1.60
C LEU A 160 1.59 -16.21 1.12
N PRO A 161 0.34 -15.90 0.75
CA PRO A 161 -0.55 -16.88 0.19
C PRO A 161 0.08 -17.37 -1.12
N ALA A 162 0.04 -18.69 -1.33
CA ALA A 162 0.44 -19.25 -2.61
C ALA A 162 -0.31 -18.51 -3.73
N PRO A 163 0.35 -18.16 -4.85
CA PRO A 163 -0.35 -17.57 -5.97
C PRO A 163 -1.48 -18.53 -6.32
N SER A 164 -2.72 -18.07 -6.09
CA SER A 164 -3.89 -18.87 -6.39
C SER A 164 -3.94 -18.97 -7.91
N GLY A 165 -3.36 -20.06 -8.43
CA GLY A 165 -3.36 -20.39 -9.84
C GLY A 165 -4.79 -20.52 -10.30
N THR A 166 -5.37 -19.42 -10.77
CA THR A 166 -6.58 -19.48 -11.58
C THR A 166 -6.14 -19.83 -12.98
N THR A 167 -6.19 -21.13 -13.26
CA THR A 167 -6.29 -21.70 -14.59
C THR A 167 -7.43 -20.99 -15.34
N ASN A 168 -7.09 -20.23 -16.37
CA ASN A 168 -7.95 -19.97 -17.51
C ASN A 168 -7.08 -19.90 -18.76
N HIS A 169 -6.71 -21.08 -19.27
CA HIS A 169 -6.54 -21.29 -20.69
C HIS A 169 -7.82 -21.94 -21.19
N PRO A 170 -8.63 -21.20 -21.95
CA PRO A 170 -9.08 -21.72 -23.23
C PRO A 170 -9.08 -20.61 -24.28
N ALA A 171 -8.13 -20.69 -25.21
CA ALA A 171 -8.37 -20.34 -26.59
C ALA A 171 -7.37 -21.15 -27.41
N ASP A 172 -7.83 -22.35 -27.75
CA ASP A 172 -7.40 -23.07 -28.93
C ASP A 172 -7.39 -22.11 -30.13
N HIS A 173 -6.21 -21.60 -30.45
CA HIS A 173 -5.88 -21.12 -31.78
C HIS A 173 -4.97 -22.15 -32.43
N THR A 174 -5.52 -23.34 -32.67
CA THR A 174 -5.18 -24.08 -33.89
C THR A 174 -5.58 -23.21 -35.09
N ALA A 175 -4.70 -22.29 -35.48
CA ALA A 175 -4.78 -21.58 -36.75
C ALA A 175 -3.47 -21.82 -37.52
N ALA A 176 -3.50 -22.94 -38.24
CA ALA A 176 -2.86 -23.17 -39.52
C ALA A 176 -1.50 -22.51 -39.79
N LYS A 177 -0.46 -23.33 -39.64
CA LYS A 177 0.72 -23.31 -40.51
C LYS A 177 0.29 -23.19 -41.98
N LYS A 178 0.53 -22.03 -42.61
CA LYS A 178 0.79 -21.93 -44.04
C LYS A 178 2.18 -21.33 -44.24
N GLU A 179 3.13 -22.25 -44.20
CA GLU A 179 4.40 -22.14 -44.89
C GLU A 179 4.09 -22.38 -46.37
N ASN A 180 4.26 -21.36 -47.21
CA ASN A 180 4.26 -21.52 -48.66
C ASN A 180 5.38 -20.66 -49.22
N GLN A 181 6.35 -21.37 -49.80
CA GLN A 181 7.24 -21.02 -50.92
C GLN A 181 7.29 -19.57 -51.38
#